data_AF-A0A327QVX5-F1
#
_entry.id   AF-A0A327QVX5-F1
#
_cell.length_a   1.000
_cell.length_b   1.000
_cell.length_c   1.000
_cell.angle_alpha   90.00
_cell.angle_beta   90.00
_cell.angle_gamma   90.00
#
_symmetry.space_group_name_H-M   'P 1'
#
loop_
_entity.id
_entity.type
_entity.pdbx_description
1 polymer ?
#
loop_
_entity_poly.entity_id
_entity_poly.type
_entity_poly.pdbx_seq_one_letter_code
_entity_poly.pdbx_strand_id
1 'polypeptide(L)' 'MACHETKHCERCGTPFECKIGNVLHCQCSGIRFNDQEKAFIAANYVDCLCRNCLLAVKREVRYKSKLQLIFSILKSR' A
#
# COMPACT_ATOMS: atom_id res chain seq x y z
N MET A 1 19.93 -5.66 20.00
CA MET A 1 20.02 -4.61 18.96
C MET A 1 18.73 -4.61 18.15
N ALA A 2 18.11 -3.46 17.95
CA ALA A 2 17.03 -3.34 16.97
C ALA A 2 17.66 -3.18 15.58
N CYS A 3 17.35 -4.11 14.67
CA CYS A 3 17.79 -4.03 13.27
C CYS A 3 16.87 -3.02 12.56
N HIS A 4 17.30 -1.76 12.47
CA HIS A 4 16.65 -0.76 11.63
C HIS A 4 17.28 -0.88 10.25
N GLU A 5 16.52 -1.36 9.27
CA GLU A 5 16.98 -1.42 7.89
C GLU A 5 16.51 -0.15 7.18
N THR A 6 17.45 0.61 6.62
CA THR A 6 17.07 1.68 5.68
C THR A 6 16.76 1.02 4.34
N LYS A 7 15.49 1.06 3.94
CA LYS A 7 15.03 0.58 2.64
C LYS A 7 14.65 1.73 1.73
N HIS A 8 14.62 1.48 0.44
CA HIS A 8 14.09 2.42 -0.55
C HIS A 8 12.69 2.00 -0.93
N CYS A 9 11.75 2.94 -0.96
CA CYS A 9 10.38 2.66 -1.38
C CYS A 9 10.37 2.21 -2.83
N GLU A 10 9.86 1.00 -3.12
CA GLU A 10 9.80 0.48 -4.50
C GLU A 10 9.02 1.40 -5.45
N ARG A 11 8.01 2.11 -4.92
CA ARG A 11 7.19 3.02 -5.73
C ARG A 11 7.84 4.36 -6.03
N CYS A 12 8.50 4.98 -5.05
CA CYS A 12 8.96 6.38 -5.17
C CYS A 12 10.47 6.57 -5.00
N GLY A 13 11.21 5.50 -4.70
CA GLY A 13 12.65 5.52 -4.47
C GLY A 13 13.09 6.20 -3.17
N THR A 14 12.19 6.82 -2.41
CA THR A 14 12.56 7.55 -1.19
C THR A 14 13.08 6.58 -0.12
N PRO A 15 14.25 6.85 0.50
CA PRO A 15 14.72 6.06 1.62
C PRO A 15 13.82 6.25 2.84
N PHE A 16 13.56 5.17 3.56
CA PHE A 16 12.79 5.20 4.80
C PHE A 16 13.26 4.09 5.75
N GLU A 17 12.99 4.29 7.04
CA GLU A 17 13.28 3.27 8.04
C GLU A 17 12.22 2.17 8.00
N CYS A 18 12.63 0.98 7.56
CA CYS A 18 11.86 -0.23 7.73
C CYS A 18 12.22 -0.85 9.08
N LYS A 19 11.23 -0.95 9.97
CA LYS A 19 11.40 -1.56 11.30
C LYS A 19 10.62 -2.86 11.36
N ILE A 20 10.87 -3.81 10.46
CA ILE A 20 10.10 -5.06 10.42
C ILE A 20 10.25 -5.88 11.71
N GLY A 21 11.43 -5.85 12.34
CA GLY A 21 11.67 -6.44 13.67
C GLY A 21 10.99 -5.71 14.84
N ASN A 22 10.44 -4.50 14.61
CA ASN A 22 9.58 -3.78 15.54
C ASN A 22 8.42 -3.14 14.76
N VAL A 23 7.52 -3.99 14.27
CA VAL A 23 6.47 -3.62 13.31
C VAL A 23 5.60 -2.47 13.82
N LEU A 24 5.42 -2.31 15.13
CA LEU A 24 4.67 -1.21 15.74
C LEU A 24 5.23 0.17 15.39
N HIS A 25 6.53 0.26 15.16
CA HIS A 25 7.23 1.49 14.75
C HIS A 25 7.58 1.53 13.27
N CYS A 26 7.15 0.54 12.47
CA CYS A 26 7.37 0.56 11.03
C CYS A 26 6.43 1.57 10.35
N GLN A 27 6.83 2.10 9.19
CA GLN A 27 6.01 3.01 8.40
C GLN A 27 4.65 2.41 7.98
N CYS A 28 4.57 1.08 7.82
CA CYS A 28 3.32 0.38 7.53
C CYS A 28 2.39 0.22 8.75
N SER A 29 2.89 0.44 9.98
CA SER A 29 2.14 0.27 11.22
C SER A 29 0.90 1.16 11.28
N GLY A 30 -0.20 0.61 11.80
CA GLY A 30 -1.46 1.34 11.96
C GLY A 30 -2.22 1.62 10.66
N ILE A 31 -1.71 1.22 9.49
CA ILE A 31 -2.47 1.26 8.24
C ILE A 31 -3.24 -0.05 8.12
N ARG A 32 -4.57 0.03 8.02
CA ARG A 32 -5.42 -1.14 7.78
C ARG A 32 -5.73 -1.25 6.30
N PHE A 33 -5.44 -2.43 5.73
CA PHE A 33 -5.80 -2.79 4.36
C PHE A 33 -6.88 -3.87 4.37
N ASN A 34 -7.87 -3.76 3.48
CA ASN A 34 -8.78 -4.87 3.17
C ASN A 34 -8.11 -5.87 2.21
N ASP A 35 -8.75 -7.00 1.95
CA ASP A 35 -8.12 -8.07 1.16
C ASP A 35 -7.87 -7.69 -0.30
N GLN A 36 -8.73 -6.87 -0.90
CA GLN A 36 -8.50 -6.33 -2.25
C GLN A 36 -7.28 -5.40 -2.29
N GLU A 37 -7.14 -4.52 -1.29
CA GLU A 37 -6.00 -3.62 -1.16
C GLU A 37 -4.70 -4.40 -0.93
N LYS A 38 -4.72 -5.44 -0.08
CA LYS A 38 -3.57 -6.33 0.14
C LYS A 38 -3.17 -7.07 -1.13
N ALA A 39 -4.15 -7.67 -1.82
CA ALA A 39 -3.91 -8.38 -3.07
C ALA A 39 -3.33 -7.46 -4.14
N PHE A 40 -3.84 -6.22 -4.23
CA PHE A 40 -3.29 -5.21 -5.13
C PHE A 40 -1.84 -4.87 -4.78
N ILE A 41 -1.52 -4.63 -3.50
CA ILE A 41 -0.14 -4.34 -3.09
C ILE A 41 0.78 -5.52 -3.44
N ALA A 42 0.42 -6.74 -3.05
CA ALA A 42 1.23 -7.94 -3.29
C ALA A 42 1.44 -8.27 -4.78
N ALA A 43 0.48 -7.90 -5.65
CA ALA A 43 0.58 -8.11 -7.08
C ALA A 43 1.43 -7.05 -7.81
N ASN A 44 1.61 -5.86 -7.22
CA ASN A 44 2.27 -4.72 -7.89
C ASN A 44 3.62 -4.35 -7.27
N TYR A 45 3.91 -4.78 -6.04
CA TYR A 45 5.10 -4.42 -5.30
C TYR A 45 5.65 -5.64 -4.57
N VAL A 46 6.93 -5.93 -4.76
CA VAL A 46 7.65 -7.06 -4.13
C VAL A 46 8.45 -6.66 -2.89
N ASP A 47 8.70 -5.36 -2.69
CA ASP A 47 9.39 -4.80 -1.54
C ASP A 47 8.54 -3.73 -0.82
N CYS A 48 9.12 -3.14 0.21
CA CYS A 48 8.43 -2.29 1.15
C CYS A 48 8.10 -0.92 0.54
N LEU A 49 6.90 -0.43 0.83
CA LEU A 49 6.46 0.90 0.47
C LEU A 49 6.50 1.83 1.67
N CYS A 50 6.90 3.09 1.45
CA CYS A 50 6.82 4.12 2.49
C CYS A 50 5.36 4.44 2.83
N ARG A 51 5.14 5.05 4.01
CA ARG A 51 3.80 5.44 4.52
C ARG A 51 2.99 6.23 3.49
N ASN A 52 3.62 7.18 2.81
CA ASN A 52 2.95 8.03 1.83
C ASN A 52 2.45 7.22 0.62
N CYS A 53 3.29 6.32 0.10
CA CYS A 53 2.92 5.44 -1.01
C CYS A 53 1.84 4.44 -0.62
N LEU A 54 1.90 3.87 0.59
CA LEU A 54 0.87 3.00 1.14
C LEU A 54 -0.50 3.68 1.21
N LEU A 55 -0.55 4.92 1.70
CA LEU A 55 -1.79 5.71 1.75
C LEU A 55 -2.29 6.11 0.35
N ALA A 56 -1.39 6.39 -0.58
CA ALA A 56 -1.75 6.68 -1.97
C ALA A 56 -2.35 5.45 -2.66
N VAL A 57 -1.72 4.27 -2.55
CA VAL A 57 -2.25 3.00 -3.08
C VAL A 57 -3.64 2.70 -2.51
N LYS A 58 -3.83 2.89 -1.20
CA LYS A 58 -5.15 2.71 -0.56
C LYS A 58 -6.24 3.56 -1.22
N ARG A 59 -5.94 4.83 -1.54
CA ARG A 59 -6.87 5.73 -2.23
C ARG A 59 -7.13 5.30 -3.67
N GLU A 60 -6.08 4.88 -4.38
CA GLU A 60 -6.16 4.43 -5.77
C GLU A 60 -7.04 3.18 -5.92
N VAL A 61 -6.83 2.16 -5.07
CA VAL A 61 -7.64 0.93 -5.08
C VAL A 61 -9.11 1.28 -4.82
N ARG A 62 -9.40 2.11 -3.81
CA ARG A 62 -10.77 2.54 -3.51
C ARG A 62 -11.43 3.27 -4.68
N TYR A 63 -10.69 4.11 -5.40
CA TYR A 63 -11.21 4.83 -6.56
C TYR A 63 -11.47 3.89 -7.74
N LYS A 64 -10.56 2.95 -8.03
CA LYS A 64 -10.76 1.91 -9.04
C LYS A 64 -12.01 1.08 -8.77
N SER A 65 -12.25 0.66 -7.52
CA SER A 65 -13.46 -0.09 -7.15
C SER A 65 -14.74 0.71 -7.42
N LYS A 66 -14.76 2.01 -7.10
CA LYS A 66 -15.91 2.89 -7.36
C LYS A 66 -16.15 3.11 -8.85
N LEU A 67 -15.09 3.35 -9.63
CA LEU A 67 -15.18 3.47 -11.08
C LEU A 67 -15.74 2.18 -11.70
N GLN A 68 -15.21 1.01 -11.31
CA GLN A 68 -15.70 -0.26 -11.81
C GLN A 68 -17.19 -0.47 -11.52
N LEU A 69 -17.67 -0.06 -10.34
CA LEU A 69 -19.10 -0.10 -10.02
C LEU A 69 -19.91 0.81 -10.95
N ILE A 70 -19.46 2.06 -11.15
CA ILE A 70 -20.13 3.02 -12.04
C ILE A 70 -20.18 2.49 -13.47
N PHE A 71 -19.07 1.98 -14.00
CA PHE A 71 -19.02 1.39 -15.34
C PHE A 71 -19.96 0.18 -15.48
N SER A 72 -20.05 -0.66 -14.45
CA SER A 72 -20.95 -1.81 -14.45
C SER A 72 -22.43 -1.39 -14.49
N ILE A 73 -22.79 -0.32 -13.77
CA ILE A 73 -24.14 0.24 -13.79
C ILE A 73 -24.45 0.87 -15.16
N LEU A 74 -23.52 1.64 -15.73
CA LEU A 74 -23.71 2.31 -17.02
C LEU A 74 -23.83 1.32 -18.18
N LYS A 75 -23.15 0.18 -18.12
CA LYS A 75 -23.19 -0.87 -19.14
C LYS A 75 -24.47 -1.74 -19.07
N SER A 76 -25.19 -1.70 -17.96
CA SER A 76 -26.43 -2.47 -17.77
C SER A 76 -27.69 -1.73 -18.24
N ARG A 77 -27.53 -0.54 -18.84
CA ARG A 77 -28.55 0.20 -19.60
C ARG A 77 -28.22 0.12 -21.08
#